data_AF-A0A3D5FFZ4-F1
#
_entry.id   AF-A0A3D5FFZ4-F1
#
_cell.length_a   1.000
_cell.length_b   1.000
_cell.length_c   1.000
_cell.angle_alpha   90.00
_cell.angle_beta   90.00
_cell.angle_gamma   90.00
#
_symmetry.space_group_name_H-M   'P 1'
#
loop_
_entity.id
_entity.type
_entity.pdbx_description
1 polymer ?
#
loop_
_entity_poly.entity_id
_entity_poly.type
_entity_poly.pdbx_seq_one_letter_code
_entity_poly.pdbx_strand_id
1 'polypeptide(L)'
;MWRGKGDPILVALCLTFCLTTAGAGWGGTDIVDLTKQTLANVHEWASRIRQGDFSARLPATECATPAGLADDINRLAEWLESLALERELELQRQQERLEERVQLANELHDSLAQTLAGLKFQVRVLDDTLRQDNELA
;
A
#
# COMPACT_ATOMS: atom_id res chain seq x y z
N MET A 1 7.77 -1.44 -34.84
CA MET A 1 7.90 -1.79 -33.41
C MET A 1 6.92 -0.91 -32.67
N TRP A 2 5.61 -1.15 -32.61
CA TRP A 2 4.82 -2.34 -32.29
C TRP A 2 3.73 -2.60 -33.34
N ARG A 3 3.50 -3.85 -33.76
CA ARG A 3 2.40 -4.20 -34.68
C ARG A 3 2.07 -5.70 -34.62
N GLY A 4 1.51 -6.14 -33.50
CA GLY A 4 0.83 -7.44 -33.40
C GLY A 4 -0.55 -7.34 -34.06
N LYS A 5 -0.53 -7.30 -35.39
CA LYS A 5 -1.71 -7.26 -36.24
C LYS A 5 -2.31 -8.66 -36.16
N GLY A 6 -3.38 -8.83 -35.37
CA GLY A 6 -4.14 -10.09 -35.35
C GLY A 6 -4.53 -10.42 -36.78
N ASP A 7 -3.99 -11.52 -37.30
CA ASP A 7 -4.20 -11.88 -38.70
C ASP A 7 -5.71 -12.05 -38.92
N PRO A 8 -6.34 -11.27 -39.82
CA PRO A 8 -7.78 -11.38 -40.07
C PRO A 8 -8.16 -12.79 -40.56
N ILE A 9 -7.18 -13.53 -41.07
CA ILE A 9 -7.29 -14.92 -41.49
C ILE A 9 -7.50 -15.85 -40.30
N LEU A 10 -6.84 -15.62 -39.16
CA LEU A 10 -7.00 -16.42 -37.94
C LEU A 10 -8.38 -16.19 -37.32
N VAL A 11 -8.84 -14.95 -37.32
CA VAL A 11 -10.20 -14.59 -36.84
C VAL A 11 -11.27 -15.18 -37.77
N ALA A 12 -11.06 -15.11 -39.09
CA ALA A 12 -11.97 -15.69 -40.06
C ALA A 12 -12.00 -17.23 -39.98
N LEU A 13 -10.86 -17.89 -39.76
CA LEU A 13 -10.78 -19.35 -39.57
C LEU A 13 -11.46 -19.80 -38.26
N CYS A 14 -11.32 -19.05 -37.17
CA CYS A 14 -12.08 -19.32 -35.95
C CYS A 14 -13.59 -19.15 -36.17
N LEU A 15 -14.01 -18.10 -36.87
CA LEU A 15 -15.43 -17.85 -37.16
C LEU A 15 -16.03 -18.93 -38.08
N THR A 16 -15.28 -19.40 -39.09
CA THR A 16 -15.76 -20.48 -39.98
C THR A 16 -15.74 -21.85 -39.30
N PHE A 17 -14.78 -22.10 -38.40
CA PHE A 17 -14.76 -23.30 -37.55
C PHE A 17 -15.93 -23.33 -36.56
N CYS A 18 -16.29 -22.18 -35.97
CA CYS A 18 -17.48 -22.03 -35.14
C CYS A 18 -18.79 -22.19 -35.93
N LEU A 19 -18.85 -21.74 -37.18
CA LEU A 19 -20.08 -21.84 -37.99
C LEU A 19 -20.30 -23.24 -38.57
N THR A 20 -19.23 -23.99 -38.86
CA THR A 20 -19.30 -25.33 -39.48
C THR A 20 -19.62 -26.43 -38.45
N THR A 21 -19.37 -26.19 -37.16
CA THR A 21 -19.68 -27.13 -36.07
C THR A 21 -21.11 -26.96 -35.51
N ALA A 22 -21.89 -26.01 -36.03
CA ALA A 22 -23.26 -25.70 -35.60
C ALA A 22 -24.33 -26.75 -35.97
N GLY A 23 -23.94 -27.92 -36.49
CA GLY A 23 -24.83 -29.00 -36.89
C GLY A 23 -25.21 -30.01 -35.79
N ALA A 24 -24.56 -29.98 -34.63
CA ALA A 24 -24.93 -30.86 -33.51
C ALA A 24 -24.64 -30.22 -32.16
N GLY A 25 -25.66 -29.66 -31.50
CA GLY A 25 -25.87 -29.67 -30.04
C GLY A 25 -24.79 -29.25 -29.03
N TRP A 26 -23.64 -28.71 -29.41
CA TRP A 26 -22.48 -28.52 -28.50
C TRP A 26 -21.93 -27.09 -28.40
N GLY A 27 -22.52 -26.09 -29.09
CA GLY A 27 -21.96 -24.73 -29.11
C GLY A 27 -22.46 -23.75 -28.03
N GLY A 28 -23.53 -24.11 -27.28
CA GLY A 28 -24.20 -23.19 -26.35
C GLY A 28 -23.63 -23.16 -24.93
N THR A 29 -23.08 -24.29 -24.46
CA THR A 29 -22.56 -24.44 -23.10
C THR A 29 -21.18 -23.80 -22.94
N ASP A 30 -20.32 -23.88 -23.96
CA ASP A 30 -18.93 -23.45 -23.87
C ASP A 30 -18.78 -21.94 -23.67
N ILE A 31 -19.61 -21.12 -24.31
CA ILE A 31 -19.59 -19.66 -24.15
C ILE A 31 -20.13 -19.25 -22.77
N VAL A 32 -21.21 -19.90 -22.32
CA VAL A 32 -21.80 -19.62 -21.01
C VAL A 32 -20.86 -20.04 -19.88
N ASP A 33 -20.16 -21.16 -20.03
CA ASP A 33 -19.22 -21.63 -19.01
C ASP A 33 -17.92 -20.81 -18.99
N LEU A 34 -17.46 -20.35 -20.16
CA LEU A 34 -16.33 -19.41 -20.27
C LEU A 34 -16.62 -18.05 -19.60
N THR A 35 -17.82 -17.50 -19.79
CA THR A 35 -18.22 -16.22 -19.17
C THR A 35 -18.43 -16.34 -17.65
N LYS A 36 -18.89 -17.49 -17.16
CA LYS A 36 -18.94 -17.76 -15.73
C LYS A 36 -17.55 -17.83 -15.11
N GLN A 37 -16.60 -18.49 -15.80
CA GLN A 37 -15.23 -18.59 -15.33
C GLN A 37 -14.52 -17.24 -15.26
N THR A 38 -14.70 -16.37 -16.26
CA THR A 38 -14.08 -15.02 -16.22
C THR A 38 -14.65 -14.16 -15.11
N LEU A 39 -15.97 -14.19 -14.89
CA LEU A 39 -16.58 -13.45 -13.78
C LEU A 39 -16.11 -13.96 -12.42
N ALA A 40 -15.96 -15.29 -12.27
CA ALA A 40 -15.41 -15.90 -11.06
C ALA A 40 -13.97 -15.42 -10.80
N ASN A 41 -13.12 -15.41 -11.83
CA ASN A 41 -11.73 -14.94 -11.72
C ASN A 41 -11.64 -13.45 -11.32
N VAL A 42 -12.49 -12.59 -11.91
CA VAL A 42 -12.54 -11.16 -11.55
C VAL A 42 -13.06 -10.97 -10.12
N HIS A 43 -14.07 -11.74 -9.71
CA HIS A 43 -14.59 -11.67 -8.35
C HIS A 43 -13.55 -12.08 -7.31
N GLU A 44 -12.81 -13.17 -7.59
CA GLU A 44 -11.72 -13.64 -6.74
C GLU A 44 -10.60 -12.60 -6.62
N TRP A 45 -10.16 -12.03 -7.75
CA TRP A 45 -9.21 -10.92 -7.76
C TRP A 45 -9.70 -9.74 -6.92
N ALA A 46 -10.95 -9.30 -7.11
CA ALA A 46 -11.52 -8.18 -6.36
C ALA A 46 -11.60 -8.47 -4.85
N SER A 47 -11.84 -9.73 -4.46
CA SER A 47 -11.80 -10.14 -3.06
C SER A 47 -10.39 -10.05 -2.47
N ARG A 48 -9.37 -10.46 -3.21
CA ARG A 48 -7.96 -10.37 -2.77
C ARG A 48 -7.51 -8.93 -2.58
N ILE A 49 -7.84 -8.05 -3.53
CA ILE A 49 -7.57 -6.60 -3.41
C ILE A 49 -8.25 -6.02 -2.16
N ARG A 50 -9.52 -6.39 -1.89
CA ARG A 50 -10.23 -5.95 -0.66
C ARG A 50 -9.61 -6.47 0.63
N GLN A 51 -8.92 -7.60 0.59
CA GLN A 51 -8.22 -8.17 1.74
C GLN A 51 -6.82 -7.56 1.94
N GLY A 52 -6.39 -6.65 1.07
CA GLY A 52 -5.10 -5.95 1.18
C GLY A 52 -3.98 -6.56 0.35
N ASP A 53 -4.24 -7.62 -0.43
CA ASP A 53 -3.28 -8.20 -1.36
C ASP A 53 -3.30 -7.41 -2.68
N PHE A 54 -2.70 -6.22 -2.67
CA PHE A 54 -2.64 -5.31 -3.83
C PHE A 54 -1.71 -5.81 -4.95
N SER A 55 -0.85 -6.78 -4.66
CA SER A 55 0.01 -7.44 -5.66
C SER A 55 -0.75 -8.47 -6.51
N ALA A 56 -2.02 -8.75 -6.19
CA ALA A 56 -2.87 -9.62 -6.99
C ALA A 56 -3.07 -9.06 -8.41
N ARG A 57 -2.86 -9.92 -9.42
CA ARG A 57 -3.07 -9.60 -10.85
C ARG A 57 -4.12 -10.53 -11.45
N LEU A 58 -4.89 -10.01 -12.39
CA LEU A 58 -5.89 -10.79 -13.12
C LEU A 58 -5.17 -11.68 -14.15
N PRO A 59 -5.43 -13.00 -14.19
CA PRO A 59 -4.86 -13.90 -15.19
C PRO A 59 -5.27 -13.49 -16.62
N ALA A 60 -4.34 -13.55 -17.57
CA ALA A 60 -4.63 -13.31 -18.98
C ALA A 60 -5.55 -14.43 -19.50
N THR A 61 -6.86 -14.19 -19.50
CA THR A 61 -7.81 -15.17 -20.02
C THR A 61 -7.88 -15.00 -21.54
N GLU A 62 -7.26 -15.92 -22.28
CA GLU A 62 -6.95 -15.79 -23.72
C GLU A 62 -8.17 -15.64 -24.66
N CYS A 63 -9.42 -15.74 -24.18
CA CYS A 63 -10.57 -15.81 -25.09
C CYS A 63 -11.83 -14.99 -24.70
N ALA A 64 -12.07 -14.64 -23.44
CA ALA A 64 -13.35 -14.03 -23.03
C ALA A 64 -13.29 -12.63 -22.43
N THR A 65 -12.12 -12.14 -22.01
CA THR A 65 -11.96 -10.75 -21.56
C THR A 65 -11.44 -9.91 -22.71
N PRO A 66 -12.07 -8.76 -23.03
CA PRO A 66 -11.48 -7.83 -23.99
C PRO A 66 -10.08 -7.49 -23.49
N ALA A 67 -9.06 -7.76 -24.29
CA ALA A 67 -7.66 -7.77 -23.87
C ALA A 67 -7.20 -6.47 -23.16
N GLY A 68 -7.91 -5.35 -23.38
CA GLY A 68 -7.68 -4.09 -22.67
C GLY A 68 -8.18 -4.06 -21.23
N LEU A 69 -9.29 -4.73 -20.87
CA LEU A 69 -9.86 -4.64 -19.52
C LEU A 69 -8.97 -5.32 -18.47
N ALA A 70 -8.36 -6.45 -18.81
CA ALA A 70 -7.41 -7.11 -17.92
C ALA A 70 -6.13 -6.26 -17.73
N ASP A 71 -5.67 -5.58 -18.78
CA ASP A 71 -4.55 -4.63 -18.70
C ASP A 71 -4.90 -3.44 -17.81
N ASP A 72 -6.06 -2.81 -18.03
CA ASP A 72 -6.55 -1.67 -17.25
C ASP A 72 -6.70 -2.02 -15.76
N ILE A 73 -7.28 -3.19 -15.46
CA ILE A 73 -7.42 -3.70 -14.09
C ILE A 73 -6.04 -3.92 -13.44
N ASN A 74 -5.09 -4.49 -14.18
CA ASN A 74 -3.74 -4.71 -13.67
C ASN A 74 -2.98 -3.39 -13.44
N ARG A 75 -3.19 -2.37 -14.29
CA ARG A 75 -2.64 -1.01 -14.06
C ARG A 75 -3.24 -0.36 -12.81
N LEU A 76 -4.53 -0.55 -12.56
CA LEU A 76 -5.16 -0.05 -11.33
C LEU A 76 -4.60 -0.75 -10.09
N ALA A 77 -4.34 -2.05 -10.16
CA ALA A 77 -3.71 -2.79 -9.06
C ALA A 77 -2.29 -2.27 -8.78
N GLU A 78 -1.48 -2.02 -9.82
CA GLU A 78 -0.15 -1.43 -9.71
C GLU A 78 -0.19 -0.01 -9.09
N TRP A 79 -1.18 0.80 -9.46
CA TRP A 79 -1.34 2.13 -8.88
C TRP A 79 -1.73 2.08 -7.40
N LEU A 80 -2.67 1.20 -7.02
CA LEU A 80 -3.06 1.01 -5.62
C LEU A 80 -1.89 0.53 -4.77
N GLU A 81 -1.09 -0.41 -5.29
CA GLU A 81 0.12 -0.89 -4.64
C GLU A 81 1.14 0.24 -4.41
N SER A 82 1.37 1.06 -5.44
CA SER A 82 2.27 2.22 -5.34
C SER A 82 1.80 3.23 -4.29
N LEU A 83 0.50 3.55 -4.27
CA LEU A 83 -0.08 4.48 -3.32
C LEU A 83 -0.03 3.94 -1.88
N ALA A 84 -0.33 2.66 -1.69
CA ALA A 84 -0.26 2.01 -0.37
C ALA A 84 1.18 2.06 0.19
N LEU A 85 2.17 1.78 -0.65
CA LEU A 85 3.58 1.84 -0.27
C LEU A 85 4.01 3.27 0.08
N GLU A 86 3.59 4.26 -0.71
CA GLU A 86 3.87 5.67 -0.41
C GLU A 86 3.32 6.10 0.95
N ARG A 87 2.07 5.71 1.26
CA ARG A 87 1.44 6.02 2.56
C ARG A 87 2.12 5.35 3.73
N GLU A 88 2.53 4.09 3.59
CA GLU A 88 3.27 3.39 4.64
C GLU A 88 4.61 4.11 4.94
N LEU A 89 5.34 4.50 3.89
CA LEU A 89 6.58 5.27 4.06
C LEU A 89 6.35 6.65 4.71
N GLU A 90 5.24 7.33 4.39
CA GLU A 90 4.88 8.59 5.05
C GLU A 90 4.60 8.42 6.54
N LEU A 91 3.87 7.36 6.91
CA LEU A 91 3.57 7.05 8.30
C LEU A 91 4.84 6.73 9.08
N GLN A 92 5.73 5.92 8.51
CA GLN A 92 7.03 5.61 9.12
C GLN A 92 7.84 6.88 9.39
N ARG A 93 7.95 7.77 8.40
CA ARG A 93 8.65 9.06 8.58
C ARG A 93 7.98 9.99 9.58
N GLN A 94 6.64 9.95 9.70
CA GLN A 94 5.94 10.73 10.72
C GLN A 94 6.24 10.18 12.11
N GLN A 95 6.26 8.86 12.26
CA GLN A 95 6.55 8.20 13.51
C GLN A 95 7.99 8.45 13.96
N GLU A 96 8.97 8.30 13.08
CA GLU A 96 10.38 8.66 13.35
C GLU A 96 10.51 10.11 13.86
N ARG A 97 9.87 11.07 13.18
CA ARG A 97 9.89 12.48 13.61
C ARG A 97 9.24 12.71 14.96
N LEU A 98 8.19 11.96 15.30
CA LEU A 98 7.54 12.05 16.61
C LEU A 98 8.42 11.45 17.70
N GLU A 99 9.06 10.32 17.43
CA GLU A 99 10.01 9.68 18.35
C GLU A 99 11.20 10.61 18.64
N GLU A 100 11.78 11.23 17.61
CA GLU A 100 12.83 12.25 17.78
C GLU A 100 12.37 13.41 18.66
N ARG A 101 11.14 13.92 18.43
CA ARG A 101 10.59 15.03 19.24
C ARG A 101 10.38 14.66 20.70
N VAL A 102 9.92 13.43 20.97
CA VAL A 102 9.74 12.93 22.34
C VAL A 102 11.10 12.76 23.01
N GLN A 103 12.08 12.19 22.31
CA GLN A 103 13.44 12.05 22.82
C GLN A 103 14.04 13.42 23.16
N LEU A 104 13.97 14.39 22.23
CA LEU A 104 14.45 15.75 22.46
C LEU A 104 13.75 16.43 23.64
N ALA A 105 12.43 16.25 23.78
CA ALA A 105 11.67 16.79 24.90
C ALA A 105 12.13 16.19 26.24
N ASN A 106 12.42 14.90 26.28
CA ASN A 106 12.95 14.23 27.48
C ASN A 106 14.35 14.73 27.82
N GLU A 107 15.27 14.78 26.85
CA GLU A 107 16.63 15.31 27.05
C GLU A 107 16.61 16.76 27.55
N LEU A 108 15.72 17.58 26.96
CA LEU A 108 15.52 18.95 27.41
C LEU A 108 14.98 18.99 28.85
N HIS A 109 13.97 18.17 29.18
CA HIS A 109 13.41 18.11 30.53
C HIS A 109 14.47 17.72 31.56
N ASP A 110 15.30 16.73 31.25
CA ASP A 110 16.38 16.27 32.13
C ASP A 110 17.43 17.35 32.34
N SER A 111 17.86 18.04 31.27
CA SER A 111 18.81 19.15 31.38
C SER A 111 18.25 20.32 32.18
N LEU A 112 16.96 20.64 32.03
CA LEU A 112 16.28 21.67 32.82
C LEU A 112 16.21 21.28 34.31
N ALA A 113 15.84 20.04 34.61
CA ALA A 113 15.81 19.53 35.97
C ALA A 113 17.19 19.56 36.64
N GLN A 114 18.24 19.21 35.89
CA GLN A 114 19.63 19.29 36.35
C GLN A 114 20.02 20.74 36.68
N THR A 115 19.70 21.68 35.80
CA THR A 115 20.00 23.10 35.99
C THR A 115 19.26 23.64 37.22
N LEU A 116 17.98 23.29 37.38
CA LEU A 116 17.16 23.68 38.53
C LEU A 116 17.69 23.11 39.84
N ALA A 117 18.13 21.85 39.85
CA ALA A 117 18.76 21.24 41.03
C ALA A 117 20.06 21.95 41.42
N GLY A 118 20.88 22.31 40.42
CA GLY A 118 22.10 23.10 40.62
C GLY A 118 21.81 24.47 41.24
N LEU A 119 20.83 25.19 40.70
CA LEU A 119 20.40 26.49 41.24
C LEU A 119 19.89 26.36 42.67
N LYS A 120 19.06 25.35 42.97
CA LYS A 120 18.56 25.08 44.32
C LYS A 120 19.70 24.81 45.31
N PHE A 121 20.73 24.08 44.89
CA PHE A 121 21.91 23.85 45.70
C PHE A 121 22.69 25.14 45.96
N GLN A 122 22.93 25.94 44.91
CA GLN A 122 23.61 27.24 45.03
C GLN A 122 22.87 28.19 46.00
N VAL A 123 21.54 28.25 45.92
CA VAL A 123 20.72 29.05 46.84
C VAL A 123 20.86 28.56 48.28
N ARG A 124 20.86 27.24 48.51
CA ARG A 124 21.01 26.68 49.86
C ARG A 124 22.38 26.98 50.46
N VAL A 125 23.44 26.81 49.68
CA VAL A 125 24.81 27.14 50.12
C VAL A 125 24.91 28.62 50.48
N LEU A 126 24.31 29.50 49.65
CA LEU A 126 24.28 30.93 49.93
C LEU A 126 23.54 31.24 51.23
N ASP A 127 22.37 30.64 51.46
CA ASP A 127 21.59 30.81 52.69
C ASP A 127 22.35 30.36 53.94
N ASP A 128 23.04 29.20 53.86
CA ASP A 128 23.87 28.70 54.97
C ASP A 128 25.06 29.65 55.25
N THR A 129 25.73 30.19 54.22
CA THR A 129 26.82 31.17 54.43
C THR A 129 26.34 32.47 55.06
N LEU A 130 25.19 32.99 54.61
CA LEU A 130 24.60 34.22 55.18
C LEU A 130 24.19 34.01 56.64
N ARG A 131 23.62 32.85 56.98
CA ARG A 131 23.24 32.53 58.36
C ARG A 131 24.47 32.44 59.26
N GLN A 132 25.55 31.81 58.78
CA GLN A 132 26.79 31.67 59.52
C GLN A 132 27.48 33.02 59.77
N ASP A 133 27.45 33.94 58.81
CA ASP A 133 28.02 35.29 58.98
C ASP A 133 27.24 36.11 60.03
N ASN A 134 25.92 35.96 60.09
CA ASN A 134 25.06 36.62 61.07
C ASN A 134 25.19 36.06 62.50
N GLU A 135 25.60 34.79 62.66
CA GLU A 135 25.91 34.20 63.97
C GLU A 135 27.28 34.62 64.52
N LEU A 136 28.16 35.15 63.66
CA LEU A 136 29.51 35.59 64.00
C LEU A 136 29.63 37.12 64.20
N ALA A 137 28.55 37.87 63.94
CA ALA A 137 28.45 39.33 64.09
C ALA A 137 27.72 39.72 65.39
#